data_AF-A0A972GNG5-F1
#
_entry.id   AF-A0A972GNG5-F1
#
_cell.length_a   1.000
_cell.length_b   1.000
_cell.length_c   1.000
_cell.angle_alpha   90.00
_cell.angle_beta   90.00
_cell.angle_gamma   90.00
#
_symmetry.space_group_name_H-M   'P 1'
#
loop_
_entity.id
_entity.type
_entity.pdbx_description
1 polymer ?
#
loop_
_entity_poly.entity_id
_entity_poly.type
_entity_poly.pdbx_seq_one_letter_code
_entity_poly.pdbx_strand_id
1 'polypeptide(L)'
;MAYPGGKAQAGVYQAIIHQIPTHTFYGEPFLGKGAVLRYKRPATRSIGIDANPDVVQHWQEHSMPGVIVRCGDALEFLNSFRFGRDAFLYLDPPYLMEVRSTQQAYYQHEFFEDEQHLKLLRLIKTLRCNIAISGYWSQMYAQMLSDWRVISFNAVTRSGRVATEHLWMNYPEPVELHDYRYLGSNFRERERIKRKTQRWLQKLKAMPLLERRALMAAINQLSADIATSDDDGDGRGPVLSFPSPDLAMMANIDENDDSAGGIATNGDAGALERSQPEIDQFLKECEL
;
A
#
# COMPACT_ATOMS: atom_id res chain seq x y z
N MET A 1 -21.68 -5.65 -11.56
CA MET A 1 -21.81 -7.08 -11.19
C MET A 1 -21.18 -7.38 -9.84
N ALA A 2 -21.72 -8.33 -9.08
CA ALA A 2 -21.30 -8.59 -7.71
C ALA A 2 -20.14 -9.60 -7.60
N TYR A 3 -18.91 -9.19 -7.94
CA TYR A 3 -17.71 -10.05 -7.82
C TYR A 3 -17.55 -10.60 -6.38
N PRO A 4 -17.60 -11.93 -6.15
CA PRO A 4 -17.20 -12.55 -4.89
C PRO A 4 -15.68 -12.44 -4.68
N GLY A 5 -15.21 -12.34 -3.42
CA GLY A 5 -13.78 -12.19 -3.08
C GLY A 5 -13.31 -10.77 -2.71
N GLY A 6 -14.21 -9.81 -2.51
CA GLY A 6 -13.79 -8.45 -2.21
C GLY A 6 -13.24 -8.28 -0.78
N LYS A 7 -11.92 -8.09 -0.63
CA LYS A 7 -11.25 -7.55 0.58
C LYS A 7 -11.67 -6.11 0.93
N ALA A 8 -12.68 -5.57 0.26
CA ALA A 8 -13.23 -4.23 0.46
C ALA A 8 -14.03 -4.09 1.76
N GLN A 9 -14.22 -5.17 2.52
CA GLN A 9 -14.90 -5.10 3.80
C GLN A 9 -14.08 -4.30 4.82
N ALA A 10 -14.77 -3.44 5.58
CA ALA A 10 -14.16 -2.74 6.69
C ALA A 10 -13.55 -3.73 7.71
N GLY A 11 -12.28 -3.52 8.03
CA GLY A 11 -11.44 -4.37 8.86
C GLY A 11 -10.33 -5.06 8.06
N VAL A 12 -10.63 -5.55 6.86
CA VAL A 12 -9.74 -6.44 6.10
C VAL A 12 -8.67 -5.67 5.36
N TYR A 13 -9.04 -4.76 4.44
CA TYR A 13 -8.05 -3.96 3.72
C TYR A 13 -7.22 -3.07 4.66
N GLN A 14 -7.78 -2.61 5.79
CA GLN A 14 -7.00 -1.85 6.78
C GLN A 14 -5.95 -2.71 7.46
N ALA A 15 -6.28 -3.96 7.81
CA ALA A 15 -5.33 -4.89 8.40
C ALA A 15 -4.17 -5.19 7.43
N ILE A 16 -4.47 -5.33 6.14
CA ILE A 16 -3.47 -5.56 5.10
C ILE A 16 -2.62 -4.31 4.87
N ILE A 17 -3.24 -3.15 4.60
CA ILE A 17 -2.51 -1.91 4.25
C ILE A 17 -1.57 -1.47 5.37
N HIS A 18 -1.96 -1.68 6.63
CA HIS A 18 -1.12 -1.37 7.78
C HIS A 18 0.14 -2.26 7.88
N GLN A 19 0.25 -3.32 7.08
CA GLN A 19 1.46 -4.14 6.98
C GLN A 19 2.29 -3.86 5.73
N ILE A 20 1.90 -2.91 4.88
CA ILE A 20 2.59 -2.67 3.61
C ILE A 20 3.78 -1.71 3.84
N PRO A 21 5.03 -2.16 3.62
CA PRO A 21 6.20 -1.28 3.68
C PRO A 21 6.17 -0.26 2.54
N THR A 22 6.92 0.83 2.70
CA THR A 22 7.14 1.81 1.63
C THR A 22 7.61 1.13 0.34
N HIS A 23 6.99 1.48 -0.79
CA HIS A 23 7.30 0.94 -2.11
C HIS A 23 7.00 1.96 -3.21
N THR A 24 7.71 1.84 -4.32
CA THR A 24 7.51 2.67 -5.54
C THR A 24 6.70 1.92 -6.59
N PHE A 25 6.82 0.59 -6.61
CA PHE A 25 6.12 -0.30 -7.52
C PHE A 25 5.19 -1.23 -6.74
N TYR A 26 3.95 -1.35 -7.20
CA TYR A 26 2.95 -2.24 -6.62
C TYR A 26 2.42 -3.22 -7.67
N GLY A 27 2.39 -4.51 -7.35
CA GLY A 27 1.78 -5.55 -8.19
C GLY A 27 0.66 -6.29 -7.48
N GLU A 28 -0.45 -6.52 -8.19
CA GLU A 28 -1.56 -7.38 -7.73
C GLU A 28 -1.90 -8.39 -8.83
N PRO A 29 -1.21 -9.54 -8.89
CA PRO A 29 -1.38 -10.57 -9.92
C PRO A 29 -2.73 -11.31 -9.88
N PHE A 30 -3.48 -11.16 -8.79
CA PHE A 30 -4.83 -11.68 -8.61
C PHE A 30 -5.76 -10.52 -8.27
N LEU A 31 -5.93 -9.60 -9.23
CA LEU A 31 -6.52 -8.28 -8.99
C LEU A 31 -7.95 -8.37 -8.46
N GLY A 32 -8.83 -9.08 -9.14
CA GLY A 32 -10.27 -9.11 -8.86
C GLY A 32 -10.83 -7.70 -8.68
N LYS A 33 -11.33 -7.43 -7.47
CA LYS A 33 -11.82 -6.09 -7.11
C LYS A 33 -10.72 -5.10 -6.75
N GLY A 34 -9.46 -5.49 -6.54
CA GLY A 34 -8.34 -4.59 -6.23
C GLY A 34 -8.58 -3.67 -5.03
N ALA A 35 -9.14 -4.20 -3.94
CA ALA A 35 -9.49 -3.38 -2.78
C ALA A 35 -8.24 -2.74 -2.14
N VAL A 36 -7.15 -3.50 -2.05
CA VAL A 36 -5.87 -2.99 -1.52
C VAL A 36 -5.33 -1.91 -2.46
N LEU A 37 -5.28 -2.16 -3.77
CA LEU A 37 -4.88 -1.18 -4.78
C LEU A 37 -5.69 0.12 -4.73
N ARG A 38 -7.02 0.06 -4.57
CA ARG A 38 -7.87 1.26 -4.52
C ARG A 38 -7.72 2.07 -3.23
N TYR A 39 -7.58 1.41 -2.08
CA TYR A 39 -7.66 2.10 -0.79
C TYR A 39 -6.30 2.55 -0.26
N LYS A 40 -5.21 1.87 -0.60
CA LYS A 40 -3.86 2.30 -0.20
C LYS A 40 -3.49 3.61 -0.89
N ARG A 41 -2.47 4.30 -0.36
CA ARG A 41 -1.85 5.42 -1.07
C ARG A 41 -1.34 4.93 -2.44
N PRO A 42 -1.61 5.62 -3.56
CA PRO A 42 -1.05 5.23 -4.86
C PRO A 42 0.47 5.09 -4.77
N ALA A 43 1.00 4.02 -5.38
CA ALA A 43 2.44 3.90 -5.63
C ALA A 43 2.79 4.67 -6.90
N THR A 44 4.07 4.93 -7.15
CA THR A 44 4.52 5.60 -8.39
C THR A 44 4.04 4.83 -9.63
N ARG A 45 4.12 3.49 -9.56
CA ARG A 45 3.68 2.59 -10.61
C ARG A 45 2.92 1.43 -9.98
N SER A 46 1.78 1.06 -10.55
CA SER A 46 1.00 -0.08 -10.11
C SER A 46 0.58 -0.93 -11.30
N ILE A 47 0.65 -2.25 -11.17
CA ILE A 47 0.14 -3.20 -12.17
C ILE A 47 -0.82 -4.20 -11.51
N GLY A 48 -1.95 -4.42 -12.16
CA GLY A 48 -2.91 -5.47 -11.80
C GLY A 48 -3.01 -6.50 -12.93
N ILE A 49 -3.00 -7.78 -12.58
CA ILE A 49 -3.26 -8.86 -13.53
C ILE A 49 -4.52 -9.59 -13.07
N ASP A 50 -5.39 -9.93 -14.00
CA ASP A 50 -6.52 -10.83 -13.75
C ASP A 50 -6.72 -11.77 -14.95
N ALA A 51 -7.10 -13.01 -14.68
CA ALA A 51 -7.42 -13.97 -15.73
C ALA A 51 -8.79 -13.68 -16.37
N ASN A 52 -9.69 -12.98 -15.67
CA ASN A 52 -11.02 -12.66 -16.15
C ASN A 52 -11.03 -11.36 -16.98
N PRO A 53 -11.34 -11.43 -18.29
CA PRO A 53 -11.38 -10.25 -19.14
C PRO A 53 -12.43 -9.22 -18.69
N ASP A 54 -13.53 -9.62 -18.05
CA ASP A 54 -14.56 -8.70 -17.56
C ASP A 54 -14.03 -7.80 -16.44
N VAL A 55 -13.12 -8.32 -15.60
CA VAL A 55 -12.46 -7.52 -14.56
C VAL A 55 -11.58 -6.46 -15.20
N VAL A 56 -10.78 -6.88 -16.18
CA VAL A 56 -9.85 -6.02 -16.88
C VAL A 56 -10.60 -4.91 -17.61
N GLN A 57 -11.69 -5.25 -18.31
CA GLN A 57 -12.56 -4.28 -18.96
C GLN A 57 -13.14 -3.28 -17.96
N HIS A 58 -13.66 -3.76 -16.82
CA HIS A 58 -14.18 -2.88 -15.78
C HIS A 58 -13.13 -1.88 -15.27
N TRP A 59 -11.88 -2.32 -15.10
CA TRP A 59 -10.76 -1.46 -14.69
C TRP A 59 -10.32 -0.49 -15.80
N GLN A 60 -10.41 -0.88 -17.07
CA GLN A 60 -10.13 0.00 -18.19
C GLN A 60 -11.16 1.14 -18.28
N GLU A 61 -12.44 0.83 -18.08
CA GLU A 61 -13.53 1.82 -18.00
C GLU A 61 -13.36 2.78 -16.81
N HIS A 62 -12.72 2.32 -15.72
CA HIS A 62 -12.51 3.08 -14.49
C HIS A 62 -11.02 3.32 -14.21
N SER A 63 -10.29 3.74 -15.25
CA SER A 63 -8.85 3.90 -15.20
C SER A 63 -8.40 4.82 -14.06
N MET A 64 -7.33 4.41 -13.38
CA MET A 64 -6.68 5.17 -12.33
C MET A 64 -5.29 5.62 -12.79
N PRO A 65 -4.90 6.89 -12.54
CA PRO A 65 -3.56 7.36 -12.87
C PRO A 65 -2.47 6.49 -12.24
N GLY A 66 -1.48 6.07 -13.04
CA GLY A 66 -0.36 5.25 -12.59
C GLY A 66 -0.68 3.76 -12.38
N VAL A 67 -1.88 3.31 -12.74
CA VAL A 67 -2.30 1.90 -12.68
C VAL A 67 -2.45 1.34 -14.10
N ILE A 68 -1.84 0.19 -14.35
CA ILE A 68 -2.04 -0.60 -15.57
C ILE A 68 -2.69 -1.92 -15.20
N VAL A 69 -3.74 -2.30 -15.92
CA VAL A 69 -4.41 -3.60 -15.72
C VAL A 69 -4.32 -4.43 -16.99
N ARG A 70 -3.94 -5.70 -16.87
CA ARG A 70 -3.82 -6.63 -18.00
C ARG A 70 -4.59 -7.91 -17.76
N CYS A 71 -5.16 -8.45 -18.82
CA CYS A 71 -5.69 -9.81 -18.85
C CYS A 71 -4.53 -10.79 -19.00
N GLY A 72 -4.41 -11.77 -18.12
CA GLY A 72 -3.33 -12.76 -18.20
C GLY A 72 -3.27 -13.71 -17.01
N ASP A 73 -2.40 -14.71 -17.11
CA ASP A 73 -2.13 -15.64 -16.02
C ASP A 73 -1.17 -15.03 -14.99
N ALA A 74 -1.52 -15.18 -13.71
CA ALA A 74 -0.76 -14.62 -12.61
C ALA A 74 0.64 -15.26 -12.49
N LEU A 75 0.77 -16.57 -12.72
CA LEU A 75 2.05 -17.27 -12.62
C LEU A 75 2.96 -16.90 -13.78
N GLU A 76 2.41 -16.79 -15.00
CA GLU A 76 3.14 -16.31 -16.17
C GLU A 76 3.68 -14.90 -15.95
N PHE A 77 2.87 -13.98 -15.42
CA PHE A 77 3.31 -12.64 -15.06
C PHE A 77 4.43 -12.65 -14.01
N LEU A 78 4.24 -13.39 -12.92
CA LEU A 78 5.23 -13.49 -11.83
C LEU A 78 6.56 -14.10 -12.31
N ASN A 79 6.53 -14.99 -13.29
CA ASN A 79 7.72 -15.64 -13.84
C ASN A 79 8.45 -14.80 -14.90
N SER A 80 7.70 -14.06 -15.73
CA SER A 80 8.26 -13.26 -16.82
C SER A 80 8.76 -11.90 -16.35
N PHE A 81 8.05 -11.25 -15.44
CA PHE A 81 8.38 -9.90 -14.99
C PHE A 81 9.59 -9.88 -14.05
N ARG A 82 10.38 -8.80 -14.10
CA ARG A 82 11.52 -8.59 -13.21
C ARG A 82 11.15 -7.55 -12.16
N PHE A 83 11.16 -7.98 -10.90
CA PHE A 83 10.82 -7.11 -9.77
C PHE A 83 12.09 -6.55 -9.11
N GLY A 84 12.15 -5.23 -8.98
CA GLY A 84 13.14 -4.53 -8.16
C GLY A 84 12.94 -4.76 -6.66
N ARG A 85 13.90 -4.32 -5.84
CA ARG A 85 13.82 -4.42 -4.37
C ARG A 85 12.78 -3.46 -3.76
N ASP A 86 12.43 -2.41 -4.49
CA ASP A 86 11.43 -1.40 -4.15
C ASP A 86 10.00 -1.79 -4.58
N ALA A 87 9.84 -2.99 -5.15
CA ALA A 87 8.56 -3.56 -5.50
C ALA A 87 7.87 -4.23 -4.31
N PHE A 88 6.55 -4.08 -4.26
CA PHE A 88 5.67 -4.79 -3.35
C PHE A 88 4.59 -5.55 -4.12
N LEU A 89 4.44 -6.84 -3.83
CA LEU A 89 3.41 -7.69 -4.43
C LEU A 89 2.38 -8.11 -3.39
N TYR A 90 1.11 -7.87 -3.67
CA TYR A 90 -0.01 -8.42 -2.92
C TYR A 90 -0.65 -9.56 -3.72
N LEU A 91 -0.69 -10.75 -3.12
CA LEU A 91 -1.22 -11.95 -3.73
C LEU A 91 -2.48 -12.40 -2.98
N ASP A 92 -3.61 -12.44 -3.66
CA ASP A 92 -4.87 -12.97 -3.13
C ASP A 92 -5.39 -14.08 -4.05
N PRO A 93 -4.68 -15.23 -4.13
CA PRO A 93 -5.05 -16.31 -5.03
C PRO A 93 -6.43 -16.88 -4.69
N PRO A 94 -7.15 -17.46 -5.66
CA PRO A 94 -8.39 -18.17 -5.37
C PRO A 94 -8.15 -19.29 -4.35
N TYR A 95 -8.94 -19.31 -3.27
CA TYR A 95 -8.76 -20.26 -2.16
C TYR A 95 -9.08 -21.71 -2.55
N LEU A 96 -8.36 -22.66 -1.92
CA LEU A 96 -8.62 -24.10 -1.97
C LEU A 96 -10.10 -24.43 -1.66
N MET A 97 -10.66 -25.36 -2.44
CA MET A 97 -12.07 -25.76 -2.41
C MET A 97 -12.55 -26.32 -1.06
N GLU A 98 -11.66 -26.88 -0.23
CA GLU A 98 -12.02 -27.52 1.05
C GLU A 98 -12.65 -26.58 2.08
N VAL A 99 -12.48 -25.26 1.94
CA VAL A 99 -12.98 -24.26 2.90
C VAL A 99 -14.27 -23.57 2.41
N ARG A 100 -14.82 -23.99 1.25
CA ARG A 100 -16.06 -23.40 0.70
C ARG A 100 -17.30 -24.20 1.13
N SER A 101 -18.26 -23.52 1.74
CA SER A 101 -19.55 -24.12 2.15
C SER A 101 -20.51 -24.49 1.01
N THR A 102 -20.11 -24.32 -0.26
CA THR A 102 -20.95 -24.56 -1.44
C THR A 102 -20.10 -25.04 -2.62
N GLN A 103 -20.40 -26.24 -3.11
CA GLN A 103 -19.80 -26.91 -4.27
C GLN A 103 -20.28 -26.34 -5.63
N GLN A 104 -20.43 -25.02 -5.77
CA GLN A 104 -20.76 -24.41 -7.06
C GLN A 104 -19.55 -23.66 -7.62
N ALA A 105 -19.03 -24.17 -8.73
CA ALA A 105 -17.99 -23.54 -9.53
C ALA A 105 -18.49 -22.20 -10.06
N TYR A 106 -18.09 -21.11 -9.40
CA TYR A 106 -18.46 -19.75 -9.79
C TYR A 106 -17.46 -19.13 -10.78
N TYR A 107 -16.32 -19.78 -11.00
CA TYR A 107 -15.27 -19.34 -11.91
C TYR A 107 -14.74 -20.51 -12.76
N GLN A 108 -14.46 -20.23 -14.03
CA GLN A 108 -13.89 -21.19 -14.98
C GLN A 108 -12.35 -21.34 -14.83
N HIS A 109 -11.71 -20.53 -13.98
CA HIS A 109 -10.25 -20.43 -13.84
C HIS A 109 -9.79 -20.55 -12.37
N GLU A 110 -10.36 -21.49 -11.60
CA GLU A 110 -9.97 -21.68 -10.20
C GLU A 110 -8.67 -22.50 -10.06
N PHE A 111 -7.94 -22.27 -8.96
CA PHE A 111 -6.91 -23.20 -8.52
C PHE A 111 -7.62 -24.43 -7.95
N PHE A 112 -7.86 -25.44 -8.78
CA PHE A 112 -8.61 -26.64 -8.36
C PHE A 112 -7.75 -27.66 -7.61
N GLU A 113 -6.41 -27.49 -7.62
CA GLU A 113 -5.45 -28.51 -7.18
C GLU A 113 -4.32 -27.92 -6.32
N ASP A 114 -3.92 -28.66 -5.28
CA ASP A 114 -2.79 -28.34 -4.39
C ASP A 114 -1.49 -28.06 -5.17
N GLU A 115 -1.30 -28.71 -6.32
CA GLU A 115 -0.13 -28.52 -7.18
C GLU A 115 0.03 -27.09 -7.69
N GLN A 116 -1.08 -26.41 -8.02
CA GLN A 116 -1.00 -25.04 -8.52
C GLN A 116 -0.61 -24.08 -7.39
N HIS A 117 -1.14 -24.27 -6.19
CA HIS A 117 -0.69 -23.50 -5.02
C HIS A 117 0.79 -23.79 -4.71
N LEU A 118 1.24 -25.05 -4.78
CA LEU A 118 2.66 -25.37 -4.63
C LEU A 118 3.54 -24.68 -5.67
N LYS A 119 3.11 -24.61 -6.94
CA LYS A 119 3.81 -23.87 -8.00
C LYS A 119 3.90 -22.38 -7.67
N LEU A 120 2.80 -21.76 -7.25
CA LEU A 120 2.77 -20.36 -6.80
C LEU A 120 3.75 -20.13 -5.64
N LEU A 121 3.66 -20.94 -4.58
CA LEU A 121 4.48 -20.81 -3.37
C LEU A 121 5.97 -21.00 -3.69
N ARG A 122 6.33 -21.93 -4.57
CA ARG A 122 7.71 -22.09 -5.03
C ARG A 122 8.18 -20.88 -5.82
N LEU A 123 7.36 -20.37 -6.73
CA LEU A 123 7.70 -19.22 -7.57
C LEU A 123 7.97 -17.96 -6.74
N ILE A 124 7.05 -17.62 -5.82
CA ILE A 124 7.16 -16.39 -5.03
C ILE A 124 8.38 -16.38 -4.11
N LYS A 125 8.85 -17.56 -3.66
CA LYS A 125 10.09 -17.68 -2.87
C LYS A 125 11.36 -17.41 -3.68
N THR A 126 11.28 -17.37 -5.01
CA THR A 126 12.43 -17.02 -5.87
C THR A 126 12.56 -15.52 -6.13
N LEU A 127 11.49 -14.76 -5.87
CA LEU A 127 11.44 -13.33 -6.13
C LEU A 127 12.16 -12.53 -5.04
N ARG A 128 12.80 -11.42 -5.43
CA ARG A 128 13.62 -10.57 -4.55
C ARG A 128 12.90 -9.35 -3.97
N CYS A 129 11.60 -9.24 -4.19
CA CYS A 129 10.77 -8.12 -3.76
C CYS A 129 10.00 -8.45 -2.48
N ASN A 130 9.36 -7.44 -1.89
CA ASN A 130 8.46 -7.64 -0.76
C ASN A 130 7.14 -8.26 -1.26
N ILE A 131 6.68 -9.29 -0.57
CA ILE A 131 5.49 -10.07 -0.96
C ILE A 131 4.62 -10.29 0.27
N ALA A 132 3.34 -10.01 0.12
CA ALA A 132 2.31 -10.41 1.07
C ALA A 132 1.28 -11.29 0.35
N ILE A 133 1.00 -12.48 0.90
CA ILE A 133 0.02 -13.42 0.35
C ILE A 133 -1.08 -13.69 1.37
N SER A 134 -2.33 -13.52 0.97
CA SER A 134 -3.50 -13.86 1.78
C SER A 134 -4.03 -15.26 1.48
N GLY A 135 -4.53 -15.92 2.50
CA GLY A 135 -4.95 -17.33 2.45
C GLY A 135 -5.75 -17.73 3.69
N TYR A 136 -6.45 -18.84 3.62
CA TYR A 136 -6.86 -19.57 4.83
C TYR A 136 -5.69 -20.40 5.34
N TRP A 137 -5.67 -20.67 6.64
CA TRP A 137 -4.66 -21.56 7.21
C TRP A 137 -4.75 -22.96 6.58
N SER A 138 -3.61 -23.46 6.13
CA SER A 138 -3.46 -24.86 5.69
C SER A 138 -2.07 -25.35 6.07
N GLN A 139 -1.92 -26.67 6.23
CA GLN A 139 -0.64 -27.27 6.55
C GLN A 139 0.41 -27.00 5.46
N MET A 140 0.00 -26.99 4.19
CA MET A 140 0.86 -26.64 3.06
C MET A 140 1.43 -25.22 3.18
N TYR A 141 0.58 -24.21 3.43
CA TYR A 141 1.05 -22.82 3.60
C TYR A 141 1.96 -22.69 4.82
N ALA A 142 1.57 -23.29 5.94
CA ALA A 142 2.34 -23.25 7.18
C ALA A 142 3.75 -23.85 7.03
N GLN A 143 3.89 -24.94 6.27
CA GLN A 143 5.19 -25.57 6.01
C GLN A 143 6.03 -24.76 5.00
N MET A 144 5.44 -24.39 3.86
CA MET A 144 6.14 -23.72 2.76
C MET A 144 6.58 -22.29 3.11
N LEU A 145 5.81 -21.59 3.95
CA LEU A 145 6.03 -20.21 4.36
C LEU A 145 6.39 -20.11 5.85
N SER A 146 7.04 -21.15 6.40
CA SER A 146 7.44 -21.21 7.82
C SER A 146 8.45 -20.13 8.23
N ASP A 147 9.22 -19.63 7.26
CA ASP A 147 10.17 -18.53 7.40
C ASP A 147 9.53 -17.14 7.23
N TRP A 148 8.25 -17.07 6.87
CA TRP A 148 7.54 -15.81 6.64
C TRP A 148 6.82 -15.35 7.89
N ARG A 149 6.78 -14.04 8.11
CA ARG A 149 5.96 -13.43 9.15
C ARG A 149 4.48 -13.67 8.82
N VAL A 150 3.68 -14.06 9.82
CA VAL A 150 2.24 -14.27 9.65
C VAL A 150 1.44 -13.43 10.63
N ILE A 151 0.35 -12.83 10.14
CA ILE A 151 -0.69 -12.26 10.98
C ILE A 151 -2.05 -12.88 10.64
N SER A 152 -2.96 -12.87 11.60
CA SER A 152 -4.33 -13.36 11.43
C SER A 152 -5.33 -12.24 11.67
N PHE A 153 -6.37 -12.18 10.87
CA PHE A 153 -7.47 -11.24 11.06
C PHE A 153 -8.81 -11.87 10.69
N ASN A 154 -9.88 -11.32 11.25
CA ASN A 154 -11.23 -11.80 11.01
C ASN A 154 -11.86 -11.06 9.83
N ALA A 155 -12.31 -11.81 8.84
CA ALA A 155 -13.13 -11.33 7.73
C ALA A 155 -14.57 -11.83 7.92
N VAL A 156 -15.58 -11.01 7.63
CA VAL A 156 -16.98 -11.47 7.64
C VAL A 156 -17.34 -11.84 6.21
N THR A 157 -17.62 -13.11 6.00
CA THR A 157 -18.09 -13.60 4.70
C THR A 157 -19.45 -12.98 4.35
N ARG A 158 -19.84 -13.02 3.06
CA ARG A 158 -21.14 -12.49 2.59
C ARG A 158 -22.35 -13.14 3.27
N SER A 159 -22.19 -14.30 3.89
CA SER A 159 -23.23 -15.01 4.66
C SER A 159 -23.27 -14.63 6.15
N GLY A 160 -22.47 -13.66 6.59
CA GLY A 160 -22.40 -13.21 7.98
C GLY A 160 -21.53 -14.08 8.89
N ARG A 161 -20.92 -15.17 8.37
CA ARG A 161 -19.97 -15.99 9.12
C ARG A 161 -18.62 -15.31 9.20
N VAL A 162 -18.02 -15.31 10.39
CA VAL A 162 -16.64 -14.85 10.59
C VAL A 162 -15.70 -15.97 10.14
N ALA A 163 -14.81 -15.64 9.21
CA ALA A 163 -13.71 -16.51 8.78
C ALA A 163 -12.38 -15.86 9.19
N THR A 164 -11.46 -16.66 9.70
CA THR A 164 -10.11 -16.19 10.04
C THR A 164 -9.23 -16.32 8.81
N GLU A 165 -8.76 -15.19 8.31
CA GLU A 165 -7.78 -15.12 7.23
C GLU A 165 -6.38 -14.89 7.79
N HIS A 166 -5.40 -15.37 7.05
CA HIS A 166 -4.00 -15.24 7.36
C HIS A 166 -3.29 -14.47 6.23
N LEU A 167 -2.33 -13.64 6.62
CA LEU A 167 -1.46 -12.92 5.71
C LEU A 167 -0.02 -13.29 6.02
N TRP A 168 0.65 -13.96 5.08
CA TRP A 168 2.07 -14.28 5.15
C TRP A 168 2.88 -13.23 4.41
N MET A 169 4.01 -12.82 5.00
CA MET A 169 4.86 -11.74 4.50
C MET A 169 6.34 -12.14 4.58
N ASN A 170 7.10 -11.95 3.50
CA ASN A 170 8.52 -12.30 3.43
C ASN A 170 9.46 -11.21 3.99
N TYR A 171 8.90 -10.21 4.67
CA TYR A 171 9.61 -9.04 5.19
C TYR A 171 9.30 -8.87 6.69
N PRO A 172 10.23 -8.24 7.46
CA PRO A 172 10.03 -7.99 8.88
C PRO A 172 8.90 -6.99 9.12
N GLU A 173 8.58 -6.70 10.38
CA GLU A 173 7.64 -5.63 10.70
C GLU A 173 8.13 -4.29 10.13
N PRO A 174 7.31 -3.60 9.30
CA PRO A 174 7.75 -2.39 8.63
C PRO A 174 7.98 -1.26 9.63
N VAL A 175 9.18 -0.67 9.60
CA VAL A 175 9.52 0.55 10.34
C VAL A 175 8.81 1.75 9.71
N GLU A 176 8.74 1.77 8.37
CA GLU A 176 8.01 2.77 7.61
C GLU A 176 6.83 2.14 6.85
N LEU A 177 5.69 2.83 6.90
CA LEU A 177 4.48 2.39 6.23
C LEU A 177 4.26 3.18 4.94
N HIS A 178 3.82 2.48 3.90
CA HIS A 178 3.38 3.14 2.67
C HIS A 178 2.19 4.09 2.91
N ASP A 179 1.33 3.75 3.88
CA ASP A 179 0.13 4.51 4.18
C ASP A 179 -0.23 4.51 5.67
N TYR A 180 0.12 5.62 6.34
CA TYR A 180 -0.20 5.84 7.75
C TYR A 180 -1.69 6.10 8.03
N ARG A 181 -2.56 6.29 7.01
CA ARG A 181 -4.00 6.52 7.22
C ARG A 181 -4.68 5.34 7.92
N TYR A 182 -4.09 4.15 7.81
CA TYR A 182 -4.61 2.91 8.41
C TYR A 182 -3.80 2.44 9.61
N LEU A 183 -2.91 3.27 10.16
CA LEU A 183 -2.07 2.95 11.32
C LEU A 183 -2.93 2.57 12.54
N GLY A 184 -2.74 1.33 13.03
CA GLY A 184 -3.39 0.80 14.22
C GLY A 184 -3.99 -0.59 14.02
N SER A 185 -3.78 -1.45 15.00
CA SER A 185 -4.18 -2.88 15.00
C SER A 185 -5.70 -3.08 14.96
N ASN A 186 -6.47 -2.14 15.52
CA ASN A 186 -7.91 -2.23 15.63
C ASN A 186 -8.60 -0.88 15.38
N PHE A 187 -9.93 -0.91 15.26
CA PHE A 187 -10.74 0.28 14.95
C PHE A 187 -10.53 1.41 15.97
N ARG A 188 -10.55 1.10 17.27
CA ARG A 188 -10.40 2.09 18.34
C ARG A 188 -9.03 2.76 18.30
N GLU A 189 -7.99 1.98 18.07
CA GLU A 189 -6.63 2.48 17.93
C GLU A 189 -6.48 3.38 16.70
N ARG A 190 -6.97 2.93 15.54
CA ARG A 190 -6.99 3.74 14.30
C ARG A 190 -7.72 5.06 14.51
N GLU A 191 -8.87 5.02 15.17
CA GLU A 191 -9.66 6.22 15.47
C GLU A 191 -8.94 7.17 16.43
N ARG A 192 -8.32 6.64 17.49
CA ARG A 192 -7.50 7.41 18.44
C ARG A 192 -6.35 8.13 17.72
N ILE A 193 -5.61 7.40 16.88
CA ILE A 193 -4.46 7.93 16.12
C ILE A 193 -4.96 9.00 15.14
N LYS A 194 -6.00 8.72 14.35
CA LYS A 194 -6.61 9.68 13.43
C LYS A 194 -7.01 10.98 14.13
N ARG A 195 -7.71 10.89 15.27
CA ARG A 195 -8.12 12.07 16.06
C ARG A 195 -6.91 12.82 16.63
N LYS A 196 -5.86 12.12 17.06
CA LYS A 196 -4.59 12.76 17.50
C LYS A 196 -3.98 13.56 16.35
N THR A 197 -3.81 12.95 15.18
CA THR A 197 -3.24 13.61 13.99
C THR A 197 -4.07 14.83 13.56
N GLN A 198 -5.40 14.70 13.52
CA GLN A 198 -6.28 15.82 13.15
C GLN A 198 -6.16 17.00 14.12
N ARG A 199 -6.11 16.74 15.44
CA ARG A 199 -5.94 17.81 16.43
C ARG A 199 -4.62 18.55 16.25
N TRP A 200 -3.52 17.82 16.02
CA TRP A 200 -2.22 18.43 15.74
C TRP A 200 -2.22 19.25 14.45
N LEU A 201 -2.83 18.73 13.38
CA LEU A 201 -2.96 19.47 12.13
C LEU A 201 -3.73 20.78 12.31
N GLN A 202 -4.82 20.77 13.07
CA GLN A 202 -5.59 21.99 13.35
C GLN A 202 -4.77 23.00 14.17
N LYS A 203 -4.01 22.53 15.18
CA LYS A 203 -3.09 23.40 15.94
C LYS A 203 -2.04 24.03 15.04
N LEU A 204 -1.41 23.24 14.16
CA LEU A 204 -0.40 23.75 13.22
C LEU A 204 -1.01 24.74 12.22
N LYS A 205 -2.24 24.52 11.77
CA LYS A 205 -2.91 25.45 10.84
C LYS A 205 -3.23 26.80 11.49
N ALA A 206 -3.61 26.81 12.76
CA ALA A 206 -3.94 28.02 13.51
C ALA A 206 -2.71 28.81 13.99
N MET A 207 -1.52 28.21 13.94
CA MET A 207 -0.27 28.80 14.41
C MET A 207 0.24 29.91 13.46
N PRO A 208 0.82 31.01 13.98
CA PRO A 208 1.51 32.01 13.17
C PRO A 208 2.56 31.41 12.23
N LEU A 209 2.77 32.01 11.06
CA LEU A 209 3.60 31.43 10.00
C LEU A 209 5.04 31.13 10.46
N LEU A 210 5.68 32.06 11.17
CA LEU A 210 7.07 31.90 11.61
C LEU A 210 7.21 30.83 12.69
N GLU A 211 6.30 30.81 13.68
CA GLU A 211 6.25 29.75 14.69
C GLU A 211 6.04 28.37 14.05
N ARG A 212 5.11 28.27 13.10
CA ARG A 212 4.86 27.04 12.35
C ARG A 212 6.09 26.57 11.60
N ARG A 213 6.81 27.48 10.94
CA ARG A 213 8.05 27.18 10.22
C ARG A 213 9.16 26.72 11.17
N ALA A 214 9.34 27.39 12.30
CA ALA A 214 10.33 27.02 13.31
C ALA A 214 10.07 25.60 13.87
N LEU A 215 8.81 25.28 14.18
CA LEU A 215 8.45 23.95 14.66
C LEU A 215 8.61 22.87 13.57
N MET A 216 8.26 23.15 12.31
CA MET A 216 8.52 22.23 11.19
C MET A 216 10.02 22.00 10.99
N ALA A 217 10.85 23.03 11.11
CA ALA A 217 12.30 22.90 11.03
C ALA A 217 12.85 22.00 12.17
N ALA A 218 12.36 22.18 13.40
CA ALA A 218 12.75 21.34 14.54
C ALA A 218 12.33 19.87 14.37
N ILE A 219 11.13 19.59 13.83
CA ILE A 219 10.70 18.22 13.51
C ILE A 219 11.59 17.58 12.44
N ASN A 220 11.96 18.35 11.41
CA ASN A 220 12.84 17.87 10.35
C ASN A 220 14.24 17.57 10.88
N GLN A 221 14.78 18.43 11.75
CA GLN A 221 16.06 18.19 12.42
C GLN A 221 16.01 16.93 13.27
N LEU A 222 14.97 16.78 14.11
CA LEU A 222 14.78 15.57 14.92
C LEU A 222 14.72 14.31 14.05
N SER A 223 14.04 14.37 12.90
CA SER A 223 13.97 13.23 11.97
C SER A 223 15.33 12.89 11.37
N ALA A 224 16.16 13.90 11.08
CA ALA A 224 17.53 13.70 10.61
C ALA A 224 18.43 13.11 11.70
N ASP A 225 18.31 13.61 12.94
CA ASP A 225 19.10 13.13 14.08
C ASP A 225 18.81 11.64 14.37
N ILE A 226 17.52 11.25 14.35
CA ILE A 226 17.10 9.85 14.50
C ILE A 226 17.72 8.97 13.39
N ALA A 227 17.67 9.44 12.14
CA ALA A 227 18.25 8.71 11.02
C ALA A 227 19.78 8.54 11.13
N THR A 228 20.49 9.47 11.77
CA THR A 228 21.93 9.35 12.02
C THR A 228 22.28 8.47 13.23
N SER A 229 21.39 8.37 14.22
CA SER A 229 21.64 7.55 15.43
C SER A 229 21.40 6.05 15.22
N ASP A 230 20.60 5.66 14.22
CA ASP A 230 20.35 4.26 13.90
C ASP A 230 21.54 3.59 13.15
N ASP A 231 22.60 4.34 12.82
CA ASP A 231 23.83 3.84 12.16
C ASP A 231 24.98 3.58 13.17
N ASP A 232 24.92 4.13 14.39
CA ASP A 232 25.96 3.96 15.43
C ASP A 232 25.42 3.14 16.62
N GLY A 233 25.91 1.90 16.74
CA GLY A 233 25.52 0.93 17.76
C GLY A 233 25.99 1.24 19.19
N ASP A 234 25.69 2.41 19.74
CA ASP A 234 25.87 2.68 21.18
C ASP A 234 24.64 3.41 21.78
N GLY A 235 24.00 2.75 22.74
CA GLY A 235 22.67 3.06 23.29
C GLY A 235 22.59 4.29 24.18
N ARG A 236 23.04 5.46 23.72
CA ARG A 236 22.81 6.75 24.37
C ARG A 236 22.11 7.68 23.39
N GLY A 237 20.78 7.76 23.52
CA GLY A 237 19.95 8.66 22.73
C GLY A 237 20.37 10.13 22.87
N PRO A 238 20.13 10.96 21.85
CA PRO A 238 20.65 12.33 21.81
C PRO A 238 19.96 13.23 22.85
N VAL A 239 20.78 13.98 23.59
CA VAL A 239 20.32 15.07 24.45
C VAL A 239 20.02 16.28 23.56
N LEU A 240 18.76 16.65 23.43
CA LEU A 240 18.35 17.88 22.74
C LEU A 240 18.93 19.09 23.48
N SER A 241 19.90 19.76 22.86
CA SER A 241 20.36 21.09 23.29
C SER A 241 19.84 22.14 22.32
N PHE A 242 19.05 23.08 22.82
CA PHE A 242 18.63 24.26 22.06
C PHE A 242 19.71 25.34 22.19
N PRO A 243 20.22 25.94 21.11
CA PRO A 243 20.94 27.20 21.22
C PRO A 243 19.94 28.29 21.66
N SER A 244 20.19 28.92 22.82
CA SER A 244 19.46 30.12 23.22
C SER A 244 19.73 31.24 22.21
N PRO A 245 18.72 32.01 21.79
CA PRO A 245 18.97 33.17 20.95
C PRO A 245 19.66 34.24 21.79
N ASP A 246 20.91 34.54 21.44
CA ASP A 246 21.62 35.70 21.97
C ASP A 246 20.83 36.97 21.64
N LEU A 247 20.56 37.73 22.69
CA LEU A 247 19.80 38.96 22.69
C LEU A 247 20.69 40.10 22.15
N ALA A 248 20.73 40.32 20.83
CA ALA A 248 21.27 41.57 20.28
C ALA A 248 20.73 41.92 18.88
N MET A 249 20.27 43.16 18.79
CA MET A 249 19.96 43.97 17.60
C MET A 249 18.58 43.80 16.95
N MET A 250 17.65 44.59 17.48
CA MET A 250 16.73 45.37 16.68
C MET A 250 17.49 46.17 15.62
N ALA A 251 17.06 46.08 14.36
CA ALA A 251 17.08 47.20 13.42
C ALA A 251 15.93 47.02 12.42
N ASN A 252 15.09 48.05 12.38
CA ASN A 252 13.95 48.28 11.50
C ASN A 252 14.27 48.01 10.02
N ILE A 253 13.26 47.61 9.24
CA ILE A 253 12.92 48.23 7.95
C ILE A 253 11.41 48.01 7.71
N ASP A 254 10.79 49.11 7.29
CA ASP A 254 9.37 49.39 7.08
C ASP A 254 8.70 48.67 5.91
N GLU A 255 7.38 48.50 6.09
CA GLU A 255 6.21 48.64 5.21
C GLU A 255 6.25 48.54 3.65
N ASN A 256 5.09 48.07 3.16
CA ASN A 256 4.50 48.14 1.81
C ASN A 256 4.96 47.04 0.81
N ASP A 257 4.10 46.40 0.01
CA ASP A 257 2.92 46.92 -0.71
C ASP A 257 1.97 45.78 -1.14
N ASP A 258 0.72 46.17 -1.43
CA ASP A 258 -0.41 45.40 -1.94
C ASP A 258 -0.17 44.72 -3.30
N SER A 259 -0.84 43.59 -3.54
CA SER A 259 -1.79 43.44 -4.67
C SER A 259 -2.30 42.02 -4.83
N ALA A 260 -3.63 41.92 -4.85
CA ALA A 260 -4.40 40.75 -5.24
C ALA A 260 -4.39 40.58 -6.77
N GLY A 261 -4.24 39.33 -7.22
CA GLY A 261 -4.43 38.95 -8.62
C GLY A 261 -5.03 37.55 -8.70
N GLY A 262 -6.35 37.47 -8.92
CA GLY A 262 -7.04 36.24 -9.25
C GLY A 262 -7.09 36.04 -10.77
N ILE A 263 -6.87 34.81 -11.25
CA ILE A 263 -7.20 34.38 -12.61
C ILE A 263 -7.83 32.98 -12.56
N ALA A 264 -8.85 32.83 -13.41
CA ALA A 264 -9.83 31.77 -13.55
C ALA A 264 -9.30 30.36 -13.89
N THR A 265 -10.07 29.34 -13.48
CA THR A 265 -10.01 27.97 -13.99
C THR A 265 -11.26 27.67 -14.79
N ASN A 266 -11.12 27.25 -16.06
CA ASN A 266 -12.21 26.69 -16.86
C ASN A 266 -11.69 25.50 -17.69
N GLY A 267 -12.44 24.39 -17.61
CA GLY A 267 -12.55 23.30 -18.61
C GLY A 267 -11.33 22.40 -18.81
N ASP A 268 -11.43 21.16 -19.26
CA ASP A 268 -12.52 20.23 -19.49
C ASP A 268 -11.85 18.86 -19.74
N ALA A 269 -12.66 17.81 -19.78
CA ALA A 269 -12.35 16.39 -19.87
C ALA A 269 -11.36 15.93 -20.96
N GLY A 270 -10.68 14.82 -20.67
CA GLY A 270 -9.92 14.04 -21.63
C GLY A 270 -9.54 12.68 -21.05
N ALA A 271 -10.46 11.71 -21.13
CA ALA A 271 -10.15 10.30 -20.87
C ALA A 271 -9.25 9.79 -22.00
N LEU A 272 -7.97 9.61 -21.70
CA LEU A 272 -7.00 9.01 -22.61
C LEU A 272 -7.06 7.48 -22.48
N GLU A 273 -7.74 6.83 -23.43
CA GLU A 273 -7.45 5.44 -23.77
C GLU A 273 -5.97 5.36 -24.21
N ARG A 274 -5.14 4.67 -23.42
CA ARG A 274 -3.73 4.47 -23.77
C ARG A 274 -3.60 3.29 -24.71
N SER A 275 -2.92 3.52 -25.82
CA SER A 275 -2.67 2.50 -26.85
C SER A 275 -1.62 1.49 -26.38
N GLN A 276 -1.74 0.25 -26.85
CA GLN A 276 -0.82 -0.88 -26.61
C GLN A 276 0.69 -0.54 -26.59
N PRO A 277 1.24 0.33 -27.47
CA PRO A 277 2.67 0.68 -27.43
C PRO A 277 3.13 1.46 -26.18
N GLU A 278 2.26 2.24 -25.53
CA GLU A 278 2.62 2.92 -24.26
C GLU A 278 2.78 1.93 -23.10
N ILE A 279 2.07 0.78 -23.18
CA ILE A 279 2.16 -0.32 -22.21
C ILE A 279 3.49 -1.04 -22.37
N ASP A 280 3.92 -1.31 -23.61
CA ASP A 280 5.20 -1.95 -23.89
C ASP A 280 6.39 -1.06 -23.51
N GLN A 281 6.25 0.27 -23.67
CA GLN A 281 7.24 1.24 -23.21
C GLN A 281 7.31 1.31 -21.67
N PHE A 282 6.16 1.28 -20.98
CA PHE A 282 6.12 1.21 -19.52
C PHE A 282 6.80 -0.06 -18.98
N LEU A 283 6.62 -1.21 -19.65
CA LEU A 283 7.25 -2.47 -19.26
C LEU A 283 8.77 -2.41 -19.47
N LYS A 284 9.25 -1.84 -20.58
CA LYS A 284 10.68 -1.60 -20.82
C LYS A 284 11.31 -0.64 -19.81
N GLU A 285 10.57 0.38 -19.35
CA GLU A 285 11.05 1.30 -18.31
C GLU A 285 11.08 0.68 -16.90
N CYS A 286 10.39 -0.44 -16.70
CA CYS A 286 10.46 -1.24 -15.46
C CYS A 286 11.54 -2.33 -15.49
N GLU A 287 12.17 -2.59 -16.63
CA GLU A 287 13.26 -3.57 -16.79
C GLU A 287 14.65 -3.01 -16.44
N LEU A 288 14.73 -1.90 -15.68
CA LEU A 288 15.97 -1.29 -15.22
C LEU A 288 16.37 -1.76 -13.80
#